data_AF-A0A7S0MQB6-F1
#
_entry.id   AF-A0A7S0MQB6-F1
#
_cell.length_a   1.000
_cell.length_b   1.000
_cell.length_c   1.000
_cell.angle_alpha   90.00
_cell.angle_beta   90.00
_cell.angle_gamma   90.00
#
_symmetry.space_group_name_H-M   'P 1'
#
loop_
_entity.id
_entity.type
_entity.pdbx_description
1 polymer ?
#
loop_
_entity_poly.entity_id
_entity_poly.type
_entity_poly.pdbx_seq_one_letter_code
_entity_poly.pdbx_strand_id
1 'polypeptide(L)'
;PHLVSLLASQEPSTAREASLAVALTSLTTSGRAAILDVQVGVPHLVALLASQDIETRRHSALALGNLAMEPAGRRAMLEVFALLPELTRALRDTDLDCRRGA
;
A
#
# COMPACT_ATOMS: atom_id res chain seq x y z
N PRO A 1 -2.62 7.73 12.43
CA PRO A 1 -1.19 7.79 12.85
C PRO A 1 -0.66 6.51 13.53
N HIS A 2 -1.28 5.96 14.57
CA HIS A 2 -0.73 4.81 15.32
C HIS A 2 -0.74 3.47 14.55
N LEU A 3 -1.67 3.28 13.62
CA LEU A 3 -1.74 2.06 12.80
C LEU A 3 -0.54 1.95 11.83
N VAL A 4 -0.05 3.08 11.31
CA VAL A 4 1.10 3.10 10.40
C VAL A 4 2.40 2.79 11.13
N SER A 5 2.55 3.21 12.39
CA SER A 5 3.71 2.83 13.21
C SER A 5 3.72 1.34 13.58
N LEU A 6 2.56 0.69 13.66
CA LEU A 6 2.46 -0.75 13.95
C LEU A 6 2.84 -1.62 12.75
N LEU A 7 2.82 -1.08 11.52
CA LEU A 7 3.34 -1.76 10.33
C LEU A 7 4.86 -1.99 10.38
N ALA A 8 5.58 -1.33 11.28
CA ALA A 8 7.01 -1.52 11.51
C ALA A 8 7.32 -2.56 12.61
N SER A 9 6.30 -3.20 13.20
CA SER A 9 6.50 -4.22 14.23
C SER A 9 7.22 -5.44 13.66
N GLN A 10 8.21 -5.97 14.40
CA GLN A 10 8.90 -7.22 14.04
C GLN A 10 8.07 -8.47 14.29
N GLU A 11 6.90 -8.33 14.90
CA GLU A 11 5.99 -9.44 15.17
C GLU A 11 5.06 -9.67 13.95
N PRO A 12 5.16 -10.83 13.28
CA PRO A 12 4.47 -11.08 12.02
C PRO A 12 2.95 -11.06 12.15
N SER A 13 2.39 -11.42 13.31
CA SER A 13 0.95 -11.32 13.57
C SER A 13 0.48 -9.86 13.62
N THR A 14 1.23 -9.01 14.34
CA THR A 14 0.94 -7.58 14.47
C THR A 14 1.04 -6.84 13.12
N ALA A 15 2.04 -7.16 12.29
CA ALA A 15 2.18 -6.56 10.97
C ALA A 15 1.00 -6.92 10.04
N ARG A 16 0.52 -8.17 10.13
CA ARG A 16 -0.64 -8.67 9.38
C ARG A 16 -1.92 -7.92 9.78
N GLU A 17 -2.21 -7.84 11.08
CA GLU A 17 -3.40 -7.15 11.59
C GLU A 17 -3.35 -5.64 11.33
N ALA A 18 -2.18 -5.02 11.47
CA ALA A 18 -2.00 -3.61 11.11
C ALA A 18 -2.22 -3.39 9.61
N SER A 19 -1.70 -4.27 8.75
CA SER A 19 -1.90 -4.17 7.29
C SER A 19 -3.37 -4.34 6.91
N LEU A 20 -4.09 -5.26 7.57
CA LEU A 20 -5.53 -5.44 7.40
C LEU A 20 -6.31 -4.19 7.83
N ALA A 21 -5.98 -3.61 8.99
CA ALA A 21 -6.64 -2.40 9.49
C ALA A 21 -6.43 -1.21 8.55
N VAL A 22 -5.23 -1.06 7.99
CA VAL A 22 -4.94 -0.02 6.99
C VAL A 22 -5.70 -0.28 5.68
N ALA A 23 -5.77 -1.53 5.24
CA ALA A 23 -6.54 -1.92 4.06
C ALA A 23 -8.04 -1.61 4.23
N LEU A 24 -8.62 -1.93 5.38
CA LEU A 24 -10.02 -1.60 5.68
C LEU A 24 -10.27 -0.09 5.77
N THR A 25 -9.34 0.65 6.38
CA THR A 25 -9.41 2.11 6.48
C THR A 25 -9.41 2.77 5.09
N SER A 26 -8.61 2.24 4.15
CA SER A 26 -8.51 2.74 2.78
C SER A 26 -9.78 2.55 1.92
N LEU A 27 -10.77 1.79 2.39
CA LEU A 27 -12.05 1.64 1.68
C LEU A 27 -12.88 2.93 1.68
N THR A 28 -12.68 3.80 2.68
CA THR A 28 -13.40 5.08 2.80
C THR A 28 -12.56 6.25 2.30
N THR A 29 -13.19 7.27 1.72
CA THR A 29 -12.48 8.48 1.26
C THR A 29 -11.76 9.20 2.40
N SER A 30 -12.39 9.30 3.57
CA SER A 30 -11.80 9.90 4.77
C SER A 30 -10.59 9.09 5.25
N GLY A 31 -10.69 7.76 5.25
CA GLY A 31 -9.58 6.89 5.63
C GLY A 31 -8.41 6.95 4.64
N ARG A 32 -8.68 7.05 3.32
CA ARG A 32 -7.64 7.29 2.32
C ARG A 32 -6.90 8.60 2.59
N ALA A 33 -7.62 9.69 2.84
CA ALA A 33 -7.02 10.98 3.17
C ALA A 33 -6.15 10.88 4.44
N ALA A 34 -6.65 10.21 5.49
CA ALA A 34 -5.90 10.03 6.73
C ALA A 34 -4.62 9.18 6.57
N ILE A 35 -4.62 8.20 5.65
CA ILE A 35 -3.41 7.41 5.35
C ILE A 35 -2.40 8.24 4.54
N LEU A 36 -2.87 9.04 3.58
CA LEU A 36 -2.02 9.90 2.75
C LEU A 36 -1.43 11.08 3.52
N ASP A 37 -2.11 11.54 4.56
CA ASP A 37 -1.60 12.56 5.49
C ASP A 37 -0.39 12.06 6.30
N VAL A 38 -0.24 10.73 6.44
CA VAL A 38 0.94 10.12 7.03
C VAL A 38 2.02 9.95 5.96
N GLN A 39 3.02 10.83 5.96
CA GLN A 39 4.14 10.81 4.99
C GLN A 39 4.80 9.43 4.83
N VAL A 40 4.93 8.66 5.91
CA VAL A 40 5.54 7.32 5.87
C VAL A 40 4.57 6.21 5.44
N GLY A 41 3.26 6.49 5.33
CA GLY A 41 2.24 5.48 5.06
C GLY A 41 2.43 4.77 3.71
N VAL A 42 2.57 5.53 2.62
CA VAL A 42 2.77 4.97 1.27
C VAL A 42 4.13 4.25 1.15
N PRO A 43 5.27 4.83 1.56
CA PRO A 43 6.55 4.12 1.56
C PRO A 43 6.51 2.78 2.31
N HIS A 44 5.86 2.74 3.48
CA HIS A 44 5.78 1.52 4.29
C HIS A 44 4.91 0.45 3.64
N LEU A 45 3.76 0.83 3.08
CA LEU A 45 2.91 -0.08 2.31
C LEU A 45 3.63 -0.66 1.09
N VAL A 46 4.46 0.15 0.42
CA VAL A 46 5.30 -0.32 -0.70
C VAL A 46 6.35 -1.30 -0.21
N ALA A 47 7.01 -1.04 0.92
CA ALA A 47 7.98 -1.99 1.51
C ALA A 47 7.33 -3.34 1.88
N LEU A 48 6.09 -3.31 2.39
CA LEU A 48 5.35 -4.52 2.77
C LEU A 48 4.94 -5.39 1.57
N LEU A 49 4.97 -4.88 0.34
CA LEU A 49 4.81 -5.72 -0.86
C LEU A 49 5.94 -6.76 -1.00
N ALA A 50 7.10 -6.53 -0.39
CA ALA A 50 8.21 -7.47 -0.36
C ALA A 50 8.19 -8.40 0.87
N SER A 51 7.17 -8.31 1.74
CA SER A 51 7.05 -9.17 2.92
C SER A 51 6.95 -10.64 2.53
N GLN A 52 7.54 -11.55 3.31
CA GLN A 52 7.41 -13.00 3.07
C GLN A 52 6.00 -13.52 3.40
N ASP A 53 5.24 -12.80 4.23
CA ASP A 53 3.86 -13.15 4.56
C ASP A 53 2.88 -12.77 3.43
N ILE A 54 2.17 -13.78 2.92
CA ILE A 54 1.25 -13.65 1.80
C ILE A 54 0.10 -12.70 2.13
N GLU A 55 -0.46 -12.78 3.35
CA GLU A 55 -1.60 -11.94 3.73
C GLU A 55 -1.18 -10.48 3.92
N THR A 56 -0.05 -10.23 4.60
CA THR A 56 0.53 -8.88 4.71
C THR A 56 0.75 -8.25 3.33
N ARG A 57 1.31 -9.00 2.37
CA ARG A 57 1.47 -8.51 0.98
C ARG A 57 0.11 -8.18 0.34
N ARG A 58 -0.87 -9.06 0.47
CA ARG A 58 -2.21 -8.90 -0.13
C ARG A 58 -2.93 -7.68 0.45
N HIS A 59 -2.88 -7.48 1.76
CA HIS A 59 -3.49 -6.32 2.41
C HIS A 59 -2.81 -5.01 1.99
N SER A 60 -1.49 -5.02 1.87
CA SER A 60 -0.72 -3.85 1.41
C SER A 60 -1.04 -3.51 -0.06
N ALA A 61 -1.15 -4.51 -0.93
CA ALA A 61 -1.57 -4.32 -2.32
C ALA A 61 -3.01 -3.76 -2.41
N LEU A 62 -3.93 -4.26 -1.60
CA LEU A 62 -5.31 -3.74 -1.53
C LEU A 62 -5.33 -2.27 -1.09
N ALA A 63 -4.58 -1.94 -0.03
CA ALA A 63 -4.48 -0.59 0.47
C ALA A 63 -3.93 0.37 -0.60
N LEU A 64 -2.84 -0.01 -1.28
CA LEU A 64 -2.27 0.80 -2.36
C LEU A 64 -3.25 0.96 -3.55
N GLY A 65 -3.96 -0.10 -3.94
CA GLY A 65 -4.99 -0.02 -4.98
C GLY A 65 -6.11 0.96 -4.63
N ASN A 66 -6.55 0.96 -3.38
CA ASN A 66 -7.55 1.92 -2.90
C ASN A 66 -7.00 3.35 -2.86
N LEU A 67 -5.76 3.55 -2.41
CA LEU A 67 -5.10 4.86 -2.41
C LEU A 67 -4.86 5.40 -3.83
N ALA A 68 -4.69 4.52 -4.83
CA ALA A 68 -4.54 4.88 -6.24
C ALA A 68 -5.80 5.54 -6.83
N MET A 69 -6.96 5.39 -6.19
CA MET A 69 -8.18 6.10 -6.58
C MET A 69 -8.05 7.61 -6.36
N GLU A 70 -7.24 8.04 -5.38
CA GLU A 70 -7.02 9.45 -5.08
C GLU A 70 -5.82 10.03 -5.87
N PRO A 71 -5.93 11.25 -6.43
CA PRO A 71 -4.81 11.88 -7.15
C PRO A 71 -3.55 12.09 -6.30
N ALA A 72 -3.73 12.31 -5.00
CA ALA A 72 -2.63 12.44 -4.05
C ALA A 72 -1.92 11.09 -3.81
N GLY A 73 -2.68 9.99 -3.73
CA GLY A 73 -2.11 8.65 -3.60
C GLY A 73 -1.30 8.23 -4.81
N ARG A 74 -1.79 8.52 -6.03
CA ARG A 74 -1.02 8.29 -7.27
C ARG A 74 0.31 9.04 -7.29
N ARG A 75 0.33 10.30 -6.86
CA ARG A 75 1.58 11.09 -6.78
C ARG A 75 2.55 10.53 -5.76
N ALA A 76 2.09 10.25 -4.54
CA ALA A 76 2.92 9.67 -3.48
C ALA A 76 3.51 8.31 -3.92
N MET A 77 2.71 7.48 -4.60
CA MET A 77 3.21 6.22 -5.16
C MET A 77 4.26 6.44 -6.23
N LEU A 78 4.05 7.36 -7.18
CA LEU A 78 5.05 7.67 -8.21
C LEU A 78 6.36 8.17 -7.62
N GLU A 79 6.31 8.99 -6.58
CA GLU A 79 7.50 9.46 -5.86
C GLU A 79 8.26 8.29 -5.21
N VAL A 80 7.54 7.36 -4.57
CA VAL A 80 8.15 6.17 -3.96
C VAL A 80 8.66 5.18 -5.01
N PHE A 81 7.92 4.95 -6.11
CA PHE A 81 8.31 4.03 -7.17
C PHE A 81 9.42 4.57 -8.07
N ALA A 82 9.57 5.89 -8.20
CA ALA A 82 10.73 6.50 -8.84
C ALA A 82 12.03 6.19 -8.07
N LEU A 83 11.92 5.93 -6.77
CA LEU A 83 13.04 5.51 -5.92
C LEU A 83 13.28 3.98 -5.97
N LEU A 84 12.38 3.19 -6.57
CA LEU A 84 12.43 1.73 -6.63
C LEU A 84 12.29 1.21 -8.07
N PRO A 85 13.37 1.17 -8.86
CA PRO A 85 13.33 0.83 -10.28
C PRO A 85 12.75 -0.57 -10.59
N GLU A 86 12.87 -1.53 -9.67
CA GLU A 86 12.29 -2.89 -9.80
C GLU A 86 10.75 -2.88 -9.74
N LEU A 87 10.17 -2.02 -8.90
CA LEU A 87 8.71 -1.96 -8.73
C LEU A 87 8.04 -1.17 -9.84
N THR A 88 8.73 -0.16 -10.41
CA THR A 88 8.24 0.54 -11.60
C THR A 88 8.13 -0.38 -12.81
N ARG A 89 8.96 -1.44 -12.88
CA ARG A 89 8.89 -2.50 -13.91
C ARG A 89 7.71 -3.43 -13.64
N ALA A 90 7.58 -3.92 -12.40
CA ALA A 90 6.51 -4.83 -12.01
C ALA A 90 5.11 -4.21 -12.17
N LEU A 91 4.94 -2.93 -11.82
CA LEU A 91 3.66 -2.23 -11.99
C LEU A 91 3.30 -1.97 -13.45
N ARG A 92 4.30 -1.72 -14.30
CA ARG A 92 4.10 -1.53 -15.75
C ARG A 92 3.64 -2.83 -16.43
N ASP A 93 4.09 -3.98 -15.93
CA ASP A 93 3.61 -5.29 -16.39
C ASP A 93 2.15 -5.54 -15.96
N THR A 94 1.80 -5.23 -14.70
CA THR A 94 0.43 -5.47 -14.20
C THR A 94 -0.66 -4.56 -14.81
N ASP A 95 -0.29 -3.42 -15.37
CA ASP A 95 -1.24 -2.50 -16.03
C ASP A 95 -1.78 -3.08 -17.37
N LEU A 96 -1.14 -4.12 -17.91
CA LEU A 96 -1.65 -4.84 -19.08
C LEU A 96 -2.63 -5.97 -18.71
N ASP A 97 -2.48 -6.60 -17.54
CA ASP A 97 -3.34 -7.71 -17.12
C ASP A 97 -4.61 -7.26 -16.38
N CYS A 98 -4.60 -6.10 -15.71
CA CYS A 98 -5.78 -5.60 -14.98
C CYS A 98 -6.94 -5.10 -15.88
N ARG A 99 -6.77 -5.03 -17.21
CA ARG A 99 -7.85 -4.67 -18.15
C ARG A 99 -8.64 -5.85 -18.73
N ARG A 100 -8.33 -7.10 -18.36
CA ARG A 100 -8.99 -8.30 -18.91
C ARG A 100 -10.02 -8.98 -18.00
N GLY A 101 -10.39 -8.34 -16.89
CA GLY A 101 -11.29 -8.94 -15.88
C GLY A 101 -12.53 -8.12 -15.53
N ALA A 102 -13.10 -7.39 -16.50
CA ALA A 102 -14.44 -6.79 -16.38
C ALA A 102 -15.37 -7.42 -17.42
#